data_AF-A0A1E3XDY8-F1
#
_entry.id   AF-A0A1E3XDY8-F1
#
_cell.length_a   1.000
_cell.length_b   1.000
_cell.length_c   1.000
_cell.angle_alpha   90.00
_cell.angle_beta   90.00
_cell.angle_gamma   90.00
#
_symmetry.space_group_name_H-M   'P 1'
#
loop_
_entity.id
_entity.type
_entity.pdbx_description
1 polymer ?
#
loop_
_entity_poly.entity_id
_entity_poly.type
_entity_poly.pdbx_seq_one_letter_code
_entity_poly.pdbx_strand_id
1 'polypeptide(L)'
;MFGFNLRSFIVAFTVITLSSFIIFQSNESYGAKKQKYKFVGNAGCKCHLAKGCFEGEEYKKMKNQHYNTFKRLKTDEEKKDPECLRCHATAYKMKIKKGKSKYGPFIENVACEACHGPGEKYAKVKKNYKKKGKDAFKKLLKEDPMMARKVQYDAGEYVAGINKYKTIKEQCLECHWEDANAKNKCPKCEGKKNSQNKDRIFTKDYIKRDDHRDHDAIDDVLPKVDKKKWKGYLEQDPWYKTRPPNAK
;
A
#
# COMPACT_ATOMS: atom_id res chain seq x y z
N MET A 1 -11.56 7.85 75.46
CA MET A 1 -12.50 7.46 74.38
C MET A 1 -12.35 8.44 73.23
N PHE A 2 -11.53 8.13 72.23
CA PHE A 2 -11.47 8.88 70.98
C PHE A 2 -11.61 7.89 69.84
N GLY A 3 -12.84 7.76 69.34
CA GLY A 3 -13.17 6.94 68.17
C GLY A 3 -12.68 7.66 66.92
N PHE A 4 -11.55 7.22 66.38
CA PHE A 4 -11.10 7.63 65.06
C PHE A 4 -12.03 7.02 64.00
N ASN A 5 -12.78 7.87 63.31
CA ASN A 5 -13.67 7.49 62.22
C ASN A 5 -12.85 7.08 60.99
N LEU A 6 -12.59 5.78 60.87
CA LEU A 6 -11.82 5.12 59.80
C LEU A 6 -12.44 5.29 58.39
N ARG A 7 -13.64 5.87 58.27
CA ARG A 7 -14.35 6.03 57.00
C ARG A 7 -13.86 7.20 56.13
N SER A 8 -13.20 8.20 56.70
CA SER A 8 -12.76 9.38 55.91
C SER A 8 -11.39 9.22 55.25
N PHE A 9 -10.59 8.22 55.63
CA PHE A 9 -9.27 7.99 55.04
C PHE A 9 -9.27 7.12 53.77
N ILE A 10 -10.35 6.37 53.50
CA ILE A 10 -10.43 5.47 52.35
C ILE A 10 -10.85 6.22 51.07
N VAL A 11 -11.51 7.38 51.19
CA VAL A 11 -11.98 8.16 50.04
C VAL A 11 -10.87 9.03 49.43
N ALA A 12 -9.84 9.38 50.20
CA ALA A 12 -8.72 10.19 49.68
C ALA A 12 -7.67 9.38 48.89
N PHE A 13 -7.56 8.07 49.13
CA PHE A 13 -6.57 7.22 48.44
C PHE A 13 -7.06 6.60 47.12
N THR A 14 -8.37 6.63 46.87
CA THR A 14 -8.98 6.11 45.64
C THR A 14 -9.00 7.14 44.51
N VAL A 15 -8.81 8.42 44.79
CA VAL A 15 -8.82 9.49 43.76
C VAL A 15 -7.42 9.75 43.18
N ILE A 16 -6.34 9.49 43.91
CA ILE A 16 -4.97 9.84 43.46
C ILE A 16 -4.33 8.73 42.59
N THR A 17 -4.79 7.49 42.67
CA THR A 17 -4.28 6.40 41.81
C THR A 17 -4.95 6.33 40.44
N LEU A 18 -6.09 7.01 40.22
CA LEU A 18 -6.76 7.06 38.91
C LEU A 18 -6.15 8.09 37.95
N SER A 19 -5.37 9.05 38.43
CA SER A 19 -4.78 10.14 37.62
C SER A 19 -3.43 9.83 37.00
N SER A 20 -2.82 8.66 37.28
CA SER A 20 -1.48 8.30 36.77
C SER A 20 -1.49 7.28 35.64
N PHE A 21 -2.65 6.74 35.25
CA PHE A 21 -2.80 6.04 33.98
C PHE A 21 -3.08 7.06 32.86
N ILE A 22 -2.12 7.96 32.62
CA ILE A 22 -1.93 8.50 31.28
C ILE A 22 -1.46 7.31 30.45
N ILE A 23 -2.45 6.59 29.93
CA ILE A 23 -2.25 5.60 28.90
C ILE A 23 -1.51 6.34 27.79
N PHE A 24 -0.23 6.02 27.62
CA PHE A 24 0.47 6.22 26.36
C PHE A 24 -0.34 5.42 25.33
N GLN A 25 -1.37 6.07 24.76
CA GLN A 25 -2.02 5.61 23.55
C GLN A 25 -0.97 5.80 22.46
N SER A 26 -0.06 4.84 22.37
CA SER A 26 0.64 4.58 21.13
C SER A 26 -0.42 4.52 20.03
N ASN A 27 -0.16 5.21 18.92
CA ASN A 27 -1.01 5.21 17.74
C ASN A 27 -1.13 3.77 17.18
N GLU A 28 -1.91 2.92 17.81
CA GLU A 28 -2.34 1.64 17.27
C GLU A 28 -3.48 1.87 16.28
N SER A 29 -3.15 2.51 15.16
CA SER A 29 -3.94 2.41 13.94
C SER A 29 -3.08 1.86 12.81
N TYR A 30 -2.57 0.66 13.00
CA TYR A 30 -2.07 -0.18 11.90
C TYR A 30 -2.92 -1.45 11.80
N GLY A 31 -4.11 -1.29 11.20
CA GLY A 31 -4.54 -2.12 10.06
C GLY A 31 -5.21 -3.48 10.27
N ALA A 32 -5.10 -4.14 11.43
CA ALA A 32 -5.54 -5.55 11.49
C ALA A 32 -7.06 -5.80 11.59
N LYS A 33 -7.84 -4.92 12.25
CA LYS A 33 -9.22 -5.26 12.68
C LYS A 33 -10.33 -5.10 11.61
N LYS A 34 -10.06 -4.54 10.42
CA LYS A 34 -11.06 -4.39 9.31
C LYS A 34 -10.70 -5.09 7.99
N GLN A 35 -9.62 -5.87 7.93
CA GLN A 35 -9.15 -6.42 6.65
C GLN A 35 -10.01 -7.56 6.11
N LYS A 36 -10.67 -7.30 4.97
CA LYS A 36 -11.56 -8.22 4.23
C LYS A 36 -10.81 -9.32 3.47
N TYR A 37 -9.69 -8.98 2.83
CA TYR A 37 -8.92 -9.90 1.98
C TYR A 37 -7.45 -9.93 2.39
N LYS A 38 -6.81 -11.10 2.28
CA LYS A 38 -5.41 -11.30 2.65
C LYS A 38 -4.46 -10.93 1.51
N PHE A 39 -3.26 -10.49 1.88
CA PHE A 39 -2.15 -10.31 0.94
C PHE A 39 -1.57 -11.67 0.51
N VAL A 40 -1.15 -11.80 -0.75
CA VAL A 40 -0.62 -13.05 -1.33
C VAL A 40 0.82 -12.93 -1.83
N GLY A 41 1.39 -11.72 -1.78
CA GLY A 41 2.69 -11.36 -2.32
C GLY A 41 2.77 -11.49 -3.84
N ASN A 42 3.97 -11.25 -4.37
CA ASN A 42 4.26 -11.32 -5.81
C ASN A 42 3.91 -12.67 -6.46
N ALA A 43 3.78 -13.74 -5.66
CA ALA A 43 3.32 -15.04 -6.13
C ALA A 43 1.87 -15.02 -6.70
N GLY A 44 1.03 -14.08 -6.25
CA GLY A 44 -0.30 -13.84 -6.82
C GLY A 44 -0.28 -13.17 -8.19
N CYS A 45 0.80 -12.44 -8.49
CA CYS A 45 0.94 -11.53 -9.63
C CYS A 45 1.77 -12.12 -10.79
N LYS A 46 2.03 -13.44 -10.79
CA LYS A 46 2.91 -14.10 -11.79
C LYS A 46 2.59 -13.80 -13.25
N CYS A 47 1.34 -13.49 -13.57
CA CYS A 47 0.92 -13.11 -14.92
C CYS A 47 1.62 -11.83 -15.39
N HIS A 48 1.86 -10.87 -14.50
CA HIS A 48 2.57 -9.63 -14.81
C HIS A 48 4.08 -9.75 -14.61
N LEU A 49 4.57 -10.84 -14.00
CA LEU A 49 6.00 -11.08 -13.76
C LEU A 49 6.64 -12.00 -14.81
N ALA A 50 5.86 -12.48 -15.77
CA ALA A 50 6.33 -13.29 -16.89
C ALA A 50 7.22 -12.46 -17.83
N LYS A 51 8.04 -13.15 -18.62
CA LYS A 51 8.90 -12.49 -19.63
C LYS A 51 8.02 -11.78 -20.66
N GLY A 52 8.36 -10.54 -21.02
CA GLY A 52 7.59 -9.73 -21.96
C GLY A 52 6.37 -9.02 -21.35
N CYS A 53 6.15 -9.13 -20.04
CA CYS A 53 5.16 -8.29 -19.35
C CYS A 53 5.83 -7.02 -18.85
N PHE A 54 5.35 -5.87 -19.32
CA PHE A 54 5.91 -4.56 -19.02
C PHE A 54 6.02 -4.31 -17.52
N GLU A 55 4.95 -4.56 -16.75
CA GLU A 55 4.88 -4.19 -15.33
C GLU A 55 5.92 -4.95 -14.50
N GLY A 56 6.10 -6.23 -14.78
CA GLY A 56 7.10 -7.05 -14.08
C GLY A 56 8.52 -6.78 -14.52
N GLU A 57 8.74 -6.36 -15.77
CA GLU A 57 10.07 -5.95 -16.24
C GLU A 57 10.47 -4.61 -15.64
N GLU A 58 9.60 -3.61 -15.67
CA GLU A 58 9.83 -2.31 -15.02
C GLU A 58 10.05 -2.48 -13.52
N TYR A 59 9.18 -3.22 -12.83
CA TYR A 59 9.34 -3.52 -11.41
C TYR A 59 10.69 -4.22 -11.10
N LYS A 60 11.23 -5.04 -12.00
CA LYS A 60 12.56 -5.69 -11.80
C LYS A 60 13.74 -4.77 -12.14
N LYS A 61 13.57 -3.76 -13.00
CA LYS A 61 14.61 -2.75 -13.29
C LYS A 61 14.94 -1.90 -12.05
N MET A 62 13.98 -1.79 -11.12
CA MET A 62 14.08 -1.16 -9.81
C MET A 62 14.98 -1.88 -8.79
N LYS A 63 16.12 -2.44 -9.22
CA LYS A 63 17.03 -3.22 -8.36
C LYS A 63 17.51 -2.46 -7.12
N ASN A 64 17.49 -1.13 -7.17
CA ASN A 64 17.83 -0.22 -6.08
C ASN A 64 16.60 0.59 -5.62
N GLN A 65 15.37 0.10 -5.76
CA GLN A 65 14.15 0.77 -5.29
C GLN A 65 13.19 -0.29 -4.72
N HIS A 66 11.90 -0.23 -5.07
CA HIS A 66 10.82 -1.00 -4.47
C HIS A 66 11.07 -2.51 -4.42
N TYR A 67 11.59 -3.11 -5.50
CA TYR A 67 11.84 -4.54 -5.61
C TYR A 67 12.84 -5.11 -4.60
N ASN A 68 13.72 -4.27 -4.05
CA ASN A 68 14.85 -4.71 -3.25
C ASN A 68 15.10 -3.82 -2.02
N THR A 69 14.06 -3.13 -1.55
CA THR A 69 14.16 -2.21 -0.41
C THR A 69 14.57 -2.93 0.87
N PHE A 70 14.13 -4.18 1.08
CA PHE A 70 14.36 -4.90 2.33
C PHE A 70 15.85 -5.21 2.56
N LYS A 71 16.62 -5.44 1.48
CA LYS A 71 18.08 -5.66 1.59
C LYS A 71 18.86 -4.44 2.09
N ARG A 72 18.23 -3.26 2.17
CA ARG A 72 18.83 -2.04 2.75
C ARG A 72 18.85 -2.06 4.27
N LEU A 73 18.03 -2.91 4.88
CA LEU A 73 18.04 -3.22 6.30
C LEU A 73 19.17 -4.23 6.51
N LYS A 74 20.31 -3.76 7.00
CA LYS A 74 21.56 -4.53 7.03
C LYS A 74 21.62 -5.45 8.25
N THR A 75 21.04 -5.03 9.36
CA THR A 75 21.05 -5.80 10.61
C THR A 75 19.71 -6.50 10.83
N ASP A 76 19.68 -7.48 11.73
CA ASP A 76 18.45 -8.19 12.06
C ASP A 76 17.52 -7.36 12.95
N GLU A 77 18.07 -6.42 13.72
CA GLU A 77 17.32 -5.40 14.48
C GLU A 77 16.53 -4.52 13.50
N GLU A 78 17.20 -3.99 12.45
CA GLU A 78 16.54 -3.18 11.42
C GLU A 78 15.43 -3.95 10.70
N LYS A 79 15.65 -5.25 10.43
CA LYS A 79 14.66 -6.12 9.76
C LYS A 79 13.46 -6.50 10.62
N LYS A 80 13.50 -6.23 11.92
CA LYS A 80 12.40 -6.47 12.86
C LYS A 80 11.79 -5.16 13.37
N ASP A 81 12.49 -4.05 13.19
CA ASP A 81 12.09 -2.72 13.64
C ASP A 81 10.81 -2.23 12.91
N PRO A 82 9.70 -1.98 13.65
CA PRO A 82 8.48 -1.42 13.10
C PRO A 82 8.69 -0.12 12.28
N GLU A 83 9.63 0.75 12.69
CA GLU A 83 9.92 2.01 12.00
C GLU A 83 10.58 1.81 10.63
N CYS A 84 11.33 0.71 10.47
CA CYS A 84 11.87 0.31 9.18
C CYS A 84 10.81 -0.40 8.32
N LEU A 85 10.05 -1.32 8.94
CA LEU A 85 9.11 -2.20 8.26
C LEU A 85 7.90 -1.47 7.67
N ARG A 86 7.52 -0.31 8.21
CA ARG A 86 6.43 0.52 7.63
C ARG A 86 6.70 0.95 6.18
N CYS A 87 7.96 1.05 5.76
CA CYS A 87 8.33 1.45 4.39
C CYS A 87 9.10 0.37 3.61
N HIS A 88 9.79 -0.55 4.30
CA HIS A 88 10.65 -1.55 3.66
C HIS A 88 9.98 -2.93 3.53
N ALA A 89 8.73 -3.07 3.96
CA ALA A 89 7.94 -4.28 3.83
C ALA A 89 6.52 -3.96 3.36
N THR A 90 5.87 -4.96 2.77
CA THR A 90 4.47 -4.92 2.39
C THR A 90 3.64 -5.67 3.43
N ALA A 91 2.43 -5.17 3.69
CA ALA A 91 1.47 -5.82 4.57
C ALA A 91 1.96 -6.00 6.03
N TYR A 92 2.88 -5.15 6.51
CA TYR A 92 3.24 -5.12 7.92
C TYR A 92 2.01 -4.82 8.80
N LYS A 93 1.81 -5.63 9.85
CA LYS A 93 0.59 -5.63 10.70
C LYS A 93 -0.73 -5.93 9.95
N MET A 94 -0.65 -6.55 8.77
CA MET A 94 -1.81 -6.99 7.98
C MET A 94 -1.88 -8.53 7.89
N LYS A 95 -3.06 -9.05 7.59
CA LYS A 95 -3.32 -10.47 7.31
C LYS A 95 -2.69 -10.88 5.98
N ILE A 96 -1.81 -11.87 6.03
CA ILE A 96 -1.09 -12.41 4.87
C ILE A 96 -1.39 -13.88 4.73
N LYS A 97 -1.66 -14.29 3.49
CA LYS A 97 -1.89 -15.68 3.10
C LYS A 97 -0.62 -16.38 2.65
N LYS A 98 0.24 -15.68 1.90
CA LYS A 98 1.48 -16.21 1.31
C LYS A 98 2.56 -15.14 1.24
N GLY A 99 3.82 -15.58 1.16
CA GLY A 99 4.98 -14.69 0.99
C GLY A 99 5.48 -14.04 2.27
N LYS A 100 5.18 -14.62 3.44
CA LYS A 100 5.69 -14.10 4.72
C LYS A 100 7.23 -14.17 4.77
N SER A 101 7.83 -13.13 5.32
CA SER A 101 9.26 -13.08 5.65
C SER A 101 9.59 -14.08 6.76
N LYS A 102 10.85 -14.53 6.80
CA LYS A 102 11.38 -15.25 7.96
C LYS A 102 11.50 -14.36 9.21
N TYR A 103 11.51 -13.03 9.04
CA TYR A 103 11.65 -12.06 10.11
C TYR A 103 10.32 -11.66 10.75
N GLY A 104 9.18 -12.04 10.17
CA GLY A 104 7.87 -11.76 10.75
C GLY A 104 6.70 -11.84 9.79
N PRO A 105 5.47 -11.51 10.26
CA PRO A 105 4.25 -11.57 9.47
C PRO A 105 4.10 -10.35 8.56
N PHE A 106 5.03 -10.21 7.62
CA PHE A 106 5.03 -9.20 6.54
C PHE A 106 5.62 -9.82 5.27
N ILE A 107 5.44 -9.17 4.13
CA ILE A 107 6.09 -9.57 2.87
C ILE A 107 7.31 -8.65 2.68
N GLU A 108 8.48 -9.22 2.40
CA GLU A 108 9.70 -8.44 2.20
C GLU A 108 9.59 -7.55 0.95
N ASN A 109 10.16 -6.35 1.04
CA ASN A 109 10.18 -5.31 0.02
C ASN A 109 8.84 -4.58 -0.15
N VAL A 110 8.85 -3.53 -0.97
CA VAL A 110 7.63 -2.88 -1.47
C VAL A 110 7.17 -3.70 -2.68
N ALA A 111 6.36 -4.72 -2.40
CA ALA A 111 5.81 -5.67 -3.35
C ALA A 111 4.65 -5.05 -4.14
N CYS A 112 4.15 -5.75 -5.19
CA CYS A 112 3.05 -5.26 -6.03
C CYS A 112 1.85 -4.78 -5.21
N GLU A 113 1.52 -5.52 -4.14
CA GLU A 113 0.36 -5.26 -3.29
C GLU A 113 0.52 -4.06 -2.34
N ALA A 114 1.73 -3.49 -2.19
CA ALA A 114 1.89 -2.21 -1.50
C ALA A 114 1.18 -1.09 -2.29
N CYS A 115 1.23 -1.18 -3.62
CA CYS A 115 0.55 -0.25 -4.52
C CYS A 115 -0.87 -0.71 -4.90
N HIS A 116 -1.03 -2.00 -5.20
CA HIS A 116 -2.25 -2.58 -5.75
C HIS A 116 -3.16 -3.27 -4.72
N GLY A 117 -2.78 -3.35 -3.44
CA GLY A 117 -3.65 -3.93 -2.42
C GLY A 117 -3.70 -5.47 -2.40
N PRO A 118 -4.51 -6.06 -1.50
CA PRO A 118 -4.50 -7.49 -1.23
C PRO A 118 -5.14 -8.33 -2.35
N GLY A 119 -4.33 -9.16 -3.01
CA GLY A 119 -4.73 -9.94 -4.17
C GLY A 119 -5.45 -11.27 -3.91
N GLU A 120 -5.78 -11.62 -2.66
CA GLU A 120 -6.42 -12.92 -2.36
C GLU A 120 -7.71 -13.15 -3.13
N LYS A 121 -8.61 -12.15 -3.17
CA LYS A 121 -9.90 -12.31 -3.83
C LYS A 121 -9.75 -12.17 -5.34
N TYR A 122 -8.90 -11.27 -5.82
CA TYR A 122 -8.66 -11.14 -7.25
C TYR A 122 -8.03 -12.41 -7.84
N ALA A 123 -7.12 -13.07 -7.12
CA ALA A 123 -6.58 -14.36 -7.51
C ALA A 123 -7.65 -15.45 -7.70
N LYS A 124 -8.80 -15.36 -7.02
CA LYS A 124 -9.97 -16.23 -7.24
C LYS A 124 -10.78 -15.78 -8.45
N VAL A 125 -11.06 -14.48 -8.57
CA VAL A 125 -11.80 -13.89 -9.69
C VAL A 125 -11.14 -14.25 -11.02
N LYS A 126 -9.83 -14.01 -11.17
CA LYS A 126 -9.12 -14.26 -12.44
C LYS A 126 -9.09 -15.75 -12.84
N LYS A 127 -9.25 -16.66 -11.87
CA LYS A 127 -9.27 -18.11 -12.12
C LYS A 127 -10.65 -18.64 -12.48
N ASN A 128 -11.71 -18.04 -11.94
CA ASN A 128 -13.06 -18.57 -12.08
C ASN A 128 -14.14 -17.50 -11.92
N TYR A 129 -14.09 -16.48 -12.77
CA TYR A 129 -15.07 -15.38 -12.72
C TYR A 129 -16.47 -15.92 -13.05
N LYS A 130 -17.43 -15.65 -12.16
CA LYS A 130 -18.82 -16.15 -12.25
C LYS A 130 -18.93 -17.66 -12.50
N LYS A 131 -17.98 -18.46 -11.99
CA LYS A 131 -17.92 -19.92 -12.20
C LYS A 131 -17.75 -20.36 -13.67
N LYS A 132 -17.24 -19.48 -14.54
CA LYS A 132 -17.07 -19.73 -15.99
C LYS A 132 -15.60 -19.98 -16.40
N GLY A 133 -14.73 -20.34 -15.46
CA GLY A 133 -13.33 -20.63 -15.72
C GLY A 133 -12.43 -19.40 -15.89
N LYS A 134 -11.17 -19.65 -16.27
CA LYS A 134 -10.08 -18.66 -16.30
C LYS A 134 -10.22 -17.63 -17.43
N ASP A 135 -10.88 -17.98 -18.51
CA ASP A 135 -10.98 -17.13 -19.71
C ASP A 135 -12.16 -16.16 -19.64
N ALA A 136 -13.13 -16.40 -18.76
CA ALA A 136 -14.27 -15.50 -18.55
C ALA A 136 -13.84 -14.10 -18.11
N PHE A 137 -12.87 -13.99 -17.21
CA PHE A 137 -12.37 -12.67 -16.77
C PHE A 137 -11.54 -11.99 -17.87
N LYS A 138 -10.75 -12.75 -18.63
CA LYS A 138 -10.01 -12.21 -19.79
C LYS A 138 -10.94 -11.67 -20.87
N LYS A 139 -12.06 -12.36 -21.12
CA LYS A 139 -13.10 -11.92 -22.03
C LYS A 139 -13.71 -10.60 -21.54
N LEU A 140 -14.06 -10.53 -20.25
CA LEU A 140 -14.57 -9.29 -19.63
C LEU A 140 -13.60 -8.12 -19.78
N LEU A 141 -12.29 -8.34 -19.53
CA LEU A 141 -11.26 -7.30 -19.69
C LEU A 141 -11.25 -6.68 -21.09
N LYS A 142 -11.58 -7.45 -22.13
CA LYS A 142 -11.62 -6.97 -23.52
C LYS A 142 -12.96 -6.32 -23.89
N GLU A 143 -14.06 -6.91 -23.46
CA GLU A 143 -15.41 -6.50 -23.89
C GLU A 143 -16.00 -5.37 -23.04
N ASP A 144 -15.70 -5.36 -21.74
CA ASP A 144 -16.18 -4.35 -20.80
C ASP A 144 -15.09 -4.03 -19.75
N PRO A 145 -14.08 -3.24 -20.13
CA PRO A 145 -12.98 -2.88 -19.24
C PRO A 145 -13.47 -2.22 -17.94
N MET A 146 -14.52 -1.39 -18.01
CA MET A 146 -15.10 -0.72 -16.85
C MET A 146 -15.69 -1.69 -15.83
N MET A 147 -16.43 -2.70 -16.30
CA MET A 147 -16.92 -3.76 -15.42
C MET A 147 -15.77 -4.61 -14.87
N ALA A 148 -14.75 -4.91 -15.67
CA ALA A 148 -13.57 -5.63 -15.19
C ALA A 148 -12.87 -4.88 -14.05
N ARG A 149 -12.72 -3.55 -14.18
CA ARG A 149 -12.19 -2.67 -13.14
C ARG A 149 -13.01 -2.70 -11.87
N LYS A 150 -14.32 -2.55 -11.98
CA LYS A 150 -15.20 -2.66 -10.82
C LYS A 150 -15.02 -4.00 -10.09
N VAL A 151 -14.94 -5.10 -10.85
CA VAL A 151 -14.71 -6.43 -10.28
C VAL A 151 -13.35 -6.54 -9.57
N GLN A 152 -12.30 -5.90 -10.09
CA GLN A 152 -11.00 -5.82 -9.43
C GLN A 152 -11.08 -5.06 -8.09
N TYR A 153 -11.77 -3.92 -8.05
CA TYR A 153 -11.92 -3.14 -6.81
C TYR A 153 -12.79 -3.83 -5.78
N ASP A 154 -13.89 -4.45 -6.20
CA ASP A 154 -14.73 -5.26 -5.32
C ASP A 154 -13.95 -6.47 -4.75
N ALA A 155 -12.89 -6.88 -5.46
CA ALA A 155 -11.91 -7.89 -5.05
C ALA A 155 -10.76 -7.34 -4.20
N GLY A 156 -10.76 -6.05 -3.87
CA GLY A 156 -9.82 -5.44 -2.92
C GLY A 156 -8.58 -4.83 -3.55
N GLU A 157 -8.46 -4.81 -4.87
CA GLU A 157 -7.33 -4.16 -5.54
C GLU A 157 -7.44 -2.62 -5.40
N TYR A 158 -6.30 -1.95 -5.30
CA TYR A 158 -6.16 -0.51 -5.20
C TYR A 158 -5.76 0.10 -6.54
N VAL A 159 -6.30 1.28 -6.81
CA VAL A 159 -5.75 2.21 -7.81
C VAL A 159 -5.76 3.58 -7.17
N ALA A 160 -4.58 4.18 -7.07
CA ALA A 160 -4.46 5.52 -6.53
C ALA A 160 -5.16 6.53 -7.45
N GLY A 161 -5.85 7.50 -6.85
CA GLY A 161 -6.77 8.37 -7.57
C GLY A 161 -8.22 7.92 -7.54
N ILE A 162 -8.52 6.72 -7.03
CA ILE A 162 -9.87 6.14 -7.07
C ILE A 162 -10.39 5.67 -5.71
N ASN A 163 -9.75 4.67 -5.09
CA ASN A 163 -10.36 3.98 -3.95
C ASN A 163 -9.69 4.21 -2.58
N LYS A 164 -8.46 3.72 -2.39
CA LYS A 164 -7.76 3.85 -1.09
C LYS A 164 -7.13 5.22 -0.94
N TYR A 165 -6.53 5.73 -2.00
CA TYR A 165 -5.82 7.01 -2.02
C TYR A 165 -6.50 7.96 -3.00
N LYS A 166 -6.66 9.22 -2.61
CA LYS A 166 -7.21 10.25 -3.49
C LYS A 166 -6.24 10.62 -4.61
N THR A 167 -4.95 10.38 -4.40
CA THR A 167 -3.90 10.59 -5.41
C THR A 167 -2.79 9.54 -5.30
N ILE A 168 -2.03 9.32 -6.37
CA ILE A 168 -0.76 8.57 -6.37
C ILE A 168 0.21 9.21 -5.39
N LYS A 169 0.24 10.55 -5.38
CA LYS A 169 1.06 11.32 -4.45
C LYS A 169 0.81 10.87 -3.02
N GLU A 170 -0.46 10.83 -2.60
CA GLU A 170 -0.85 10.40 -1.26
C GLU A 170 -0.37 8.98 -0.95
N GLN A 171 -0.46 8.06 -1.91
CA GLN A 171 0.06 6.70 -1.75
C GLN A 171 1.58 6.69 -1.54
N CYS A 172 2.33 7.43 -2.36
CA CYS A 172 3.79 7.49 -2.24
C CYS A 172 4.24 8.15 -0.92
N LEU A 173 3.50 9.15 -0.45
CA LEU A 173 3.81 9.88 0.78
C LEU A 173 3.57 9.07 2.06
N GLU A 174 3.02 7.85 1.99
CA GLU A 174 3.07 6.92 3.12
C GLU A 174 4.51 6.56 3.50
N CYS A 175 5.42 6.54 2.51
CA CYS A 175 6.80 6.11 2.67
C CYS A 175 7.84 7.18 2.29
N HIS A 176 7.43 8.20 1.54
CA HIS A 176 8.30 9.25 1.02
C HIS A 176 7.91 10.63 1.57
N TRP A 177 8.82 11.60 1.45
CA TRP A 177 8.64 12.95 2.01
C TRP A 177 9.09 14.01 1.01
N GLU A 178 8.36 15.11 0.94
CA GLU A 178 8.71 16.25 0.07
C GLU A 178 9.61 17.26 0.79
N ASP A 179 9.70 17.18 2.12
CA ASP A 179 10.52 18.02 2.96
C ASP A 179 11.66 17.20 3.58
N ALA A 180 12.90 17.67 3.42
CA ALA A 180 14.09 17.06 4.01
C ALA A 180 14.09 17.10 5.55
N ASN A 181 13.28 17.99 6.13
CA ASN A 181 13.10 18.17 7.57
C ASN A 181 11.85 17.48 8.12
N ALA A 182 11.16 16.66 7.32
CA ALA A 182 9.96 15.95 7.76
C ALA A 182 10.25 15.09 9.01
N LYS A 183 9.46 15.29 10.07
CA LYS A 183 9.67 14.62 11.38
C LYS A 183 9.57 13.11 11.33
N ASN A 184 8.76 12.57 10.41
CA ASN A 184 8.56 11.13 10.21
C ASN A 184 9.45 10.54 9.09
N LYS A 185 10.50 11.26 8.67
CA LYS A 185 11.45 10.81 7.64
C LYS A 185 12.18 9.54 8.06
N CYS A 186 12.75 8.85 7.07
CA CYS A 186 13.59 7.70 7.35
C CYS A 186 14.79 8.13 8.22
N PRO A 187 15.01 7.51 9.39
CA PRO A 187 16.12 7.87 10.28
C PRO A 187 17.48 7.66 9.61
N LYS A 188 17.55 6.78 8.61
CA LYS A 188 18.76 6.51 7.82
C LYS A 188 18.91 7.40 6.59
N CYS A 189 17.97 8.30 6.30
CA CYS A 189 18.06 9.26 5.20
C CYS A 189 18.52 10.65 5.64
N GLU A 190 18.59 10.92 6.94
CA GLU A 190 19.11 12.17 7.47
C GLU A 190 20.56 12.42 7.01
N GLY A 191 20.82 13.63 6.49
CA GLY A 191 22.12 14.02 5.95
C GLY A 191 22.55 13.34 4.64
N LYS A 192 21.74 12.43 4.07
CA LYS A 192 22.11 11.71 2.85
C LYS A 192 21.62 12.39 1.59
N LYS A 193 22.56 12.75 0.71
CA LYS A 193 22.27 13.26 -0.63
C LYS A 193 22.12 12.14 -1.66
N ASN A 194 21.47 12.43 -2.78
CA ASN A 194 21.41 11.57 -3.96
C ASN A 194 22.70 11.71 -4.80
N SER A 195 22.78 11.02 -5.94
CA SER A 195 23.96 11.08 -6.84
C SER A 195 24.22 12.46 -7.44
N GLN A 196 23.28 13.39 -7.32
CA GLN A 196 23.38 14.78 -7.77
C GLN A 196 23.61 15.75 -6.60
N ASN A 197 24.01 15.23 -5.43
CA ASN A 197 24.23 15.99 -4.20
C ASN A 197 23.00 16.75 -3.67
N LYS A 198 21.78 16.33 -4.07
CA LYS A 198 20.50 16.91 -3.59
C LYS A 198 19.89 16.05 -2.49
N ASP A 199 19.05 16.65 -1.65
CA ASP A 199 18.30 15.90 -0.65
C ASP A 199 17.43 14.83 -1.29
N ARG A 200 17.31 13.68 -0.60
CA ARG A 200 16.48 12.56 -1.04
C ARG A 200 15.02 12.79 -0.68
N ILE A 201 14.43 13.79 -1.33
CA ILE A 201 13.00 14.10 -1.23
C ILE A 201 12.23 13.52 -2.42
N PHE A 202 10.95 13.27 -2.19
CA PHE A 202 9.98 12.94 -3.21
C PHE A 202 9.73 14.17 -4.07
N THR A 203 9.89 14.02 -5.38
CA THR A 203 9.59 15.08 -6.34
C THR A 203 8.72 14.54 -7.46
N LYS A 204 8.09 15.43 -8.22
CA LYS A 204 7.29 15.06 -9.41
C LYS A 204 8.09 14.22 -10.41
N ASP A 205 9.40 14.46 -10.53
CA ASP A 205 10.27 13.70 -11.44
C ASP A 205 10.50 12.26 -10.96
N TYR A 206 10.40 11.99 -9.65
CA TYR A 206 10.45 10.62 -9.14
C TYR A 206 9.25 9.81 -9.64
N ILE A 207 8.04 10.39 -9.62
CA ILE A 207 6.83 9.73 -10.14
C ILE A 207 6.94 9.48 -11.64
N LYS A 208 7.48 10.44 -12.43
CA LYS A 208 7.67 10.22 -13.88
C LYS A 208 8.59 9.04 -14.19
N ARG A 209 9.64 8.86 -13.36
CA ARG A 209 10.54 7.70 -13.45
C ARG A 209 9.87 6.42 -12.95
N ASP A 210 8.87 6.55 -12.08
CA ASP A 210 8.05 5.48 -11.51
C ASP A 210 6.71 5.33 -12.24
N ASP A 211 6.55 5.91 -13.42
CA ASP A 211 5.31 5.79 -14.18
C ASP A 211 5.29 4.42 -14.86
N HIS A 212 4.81 3.43 -14.12
CA HIS A 212 4.64 2.04 -14.56
C HIS A 212 3.39 1.84 -15.41
N ARG A 213 2.83 2.92 -15.94
CA ARG A 213 1.59 2.83 -16.70
C ARG A 213 1.91 2.33 -18.10
N ASP A 214 1.50 1.08 -18.36
CA ASP A 214 1.28 0.59 -19.72
C ASP A 214 -0.07 1.11 -20.24
N HIS A 215 -0.32 0.92 -21.53
CA HIS A 215 -1.65 1.08 -22.10
C HIS A 215 -2.72 0.36 -21.25
N ASP A 216 -3.62 1.15 -20.67
CA ASP A 216 -4.77 0.64 -19.94
C ASP A 216 -5.99 0.68 -20.87
N ALA A 217 -6.63 -0.46 -21.07
CA ALA A 217 -7.83 -0.57 -21.93
C ALA A 217 -8.97 0.36 -21.49
N ILE A 218 -8.91 0.90 -20.27
CA ILE A 218 -9.87 1.91 -19.84
C ILE A 218 -9.68 3.23 -20.57
N ASP A 219 -8.44 3.61 -20.88
CA ASP A 219 -8.13 4.87 -21.56
C ASP A 219 -8.84 5.00 -22.92
N ASP A 220 -9.08 3.87 -23.59
CA ASP A 220 -9.79 3.82 -24.87
C ASP A 220 -11.31 4.00 -24.74
N VAL A 221 -11.88 3.62 -23.59
CA VAL A 221 -13.32 3.68 -23.36
C VAL A 221 -13.76 4.89 -22.53
N LEU A 222 -12.82 5.57 -21.85
CA LEU A 222 -13.08 6.79 -21.07
C LEU A 222 -13.87 7.87 -21.82
N PRO A 223 -13.66 8.14 -23.12
CA PRO A 223 -14.42 9.18 -23.81
C PRO A 223 -15.90 8.83 -24.01
N LYS A 224 -16.26 7.55 -24.00
CA LYS A 224 -17.58 7.03 -24.39
C LYS A 224 -18.40 6.47 -23.22
N VAL A 225 -17.79 6.38 -22.04
CA VAL A 225 -18.38 5.77 -20.85
C VAL A 225 -19.47 6.66 -20.21
N ASP A 226 -20.52 6.03 -19.69
CA ASP A 226 -21.51 6.70 -18.83
C ASP A 226 -20.87 7.12 -17.49
N LYS A 227 -20.51 8.41 -17.41
CA LYS A 227 -19.85 8.99 -16.24
C LYS A 227 -20.69 8.92 -14.97
N LYS A 228 -22.03 8.97 -15.09
CA LYS A 228 -22.93 8.90 -13.95
C LYS A 228 -22.97 7.48 -13.40
N LYS A 229 -23.08 6.48 -14.27
CA LYS A 229 -23.10 5.06 -13.90
C LYS A 229 -21.81 4.62 -13.20
N TRP A 230 -20.66 5.14 -13.65
CA TRP A 230 -19.35 4.68 -13.19
C TRP A 230 -18.62 5.66 -12.27
N LYS A 231 -19.35 6.60 -11.67
CA LYS A 231 -18.83 7.48 -10.61
C LYS A 231 -18.21 6.63 -9.48
N GLY A 232 -17.00 6.99 -9.05
CA GLY A 232 -16.18 6.22 -8.09
C GLY A 232 -15.31 5.12 -8.71
N TYR A 233 -15.37 4.90 -10.02
CA TYR A 233 -14.56 3.92 -10.77
C TYR A 233 -13.85 4.53 -11.99
N LEU A 234 -14.09 5.80 -12.29
CA LEU A 234 -13.62 6.51 -13.50
C LEU A 234 -12.61 7.61 -13.21
N GLU A 235 -12.55 8.03 -11.96
CA GLU A 235 -11.65 9.06 -11.51
C GLU A 235 -10.22 8.64 -11.83
N GLN A 236 -9.42 9.57 -12.32
CA GLN A 236 -8.00 9.32 -12.53
C GLN A 236 -7.25 10.38 -11.75
N ASP A 237 -6.13 9.96 -11.17
CA ASP A 237 -5.18 10.90 -10.63
C ASP A 237 -4.85 11.96 -11.72
N PRO A 238 -4.75 13.26 -11.37
CA PRO A 238 -4.35 14.29 -12.33
C PRO A 238 -3.08 13.98 -13.12
N TRP A 239 -2.16 13.19 -12.57
CA TRP A 239 -0.94 12.74 -13.22
C TRP A 239 -1.17 11.62 -14.25
N TYR A 240 -2.27 10.88 -14.16
CA TYR A 240 -2.69 9.89 -15.16
C TYR A 240 -3.65 10.45 -16.21
N LYS A 241 -3.89 11.77 -16.25
CA LYS A 241 -4.75 12.38 -17.29
C LYS A 241 -4.13 12.38 -18.68
N THR A 242 -2.81 12.21 -18.79
CA THR A 242 -2.12 12.11 -20.09
C THR A 242 -1.91 10.64 -20.46
N ARG A 243 -2.18 10.31 -21.73
CA ARG A 243 -1.87 9.00 -22.32
C ARG A 243 -0.37 8.70 -22.13
N PRO A 244 0.02 7.52 -21.60
CA PRO A 244 1.43 7.23 -21.35
C PRO A 244 2.18 7.06 -22.68
N PRO A 245 3.49 7.35 -22.75
CA PRO A 245 4.25 7.35 -24.01
C PRO A 245 4.30 6.00 -24.74
N ASN A 246 4.10 4.91 -24.01
CA ASN A 246 4.05 3.53 -24.51
C ASN A 246 2.62 3.06 -24.85
N ALA A 247 1.58 3.88 -24.66
CA ALA A 247 0.24 3.52 -25.08
C ALA A 247 0.13 3.49 -26.61
N LYS A 248 -0.49 2.42 -27.12
CA LYS A 248 -0.76 2.26 -28.55
C LYS A 248 -1.80 3.25 -29.08
#